data_AF-A0A847B642-F1
#
_entry.id   AF-A0A847B642-F1
#
_cell.length_a   1.000
_cell.length_b   1.000
_cell.length_c   1.000
_cell.angle_alpha   90.00
_cell.angle_beta   90.00
_cell.angle_gamma   90.00
#
_symmetry.space_group_name_H-M   'P 1'
#
loop_
_entity.id
_entity.type
_entity.pdbx_description
1 polymer ?
#
loop_
_entity_poly.entity_id
_entity_poly.type
_entity_poly.pdbx_seq_one_letter_code
_entity_poly.pdbx_strand_id
1 'polypeptide(L)'
;LVVFFKNIFSTTLSRSLEFFTILSVFVSGIWMYHLGKEITNNKLFALVGAIAYCFFPYRILNFLYRAAFNEGFAFAFYPLLFLGIYKILHDKEFCISAYIQTILAVALLLLSHPFSALVGCVLAGAYILFSWKGLKLVFTNKKKAISVFISLILILGMVSFYVFPMFEATGSGIYRISDPIVMWTNVPHLISYLPYSLKFSGFFYSSWLTNWIEMGRNAGGETPTTWLIDVLCFIGCSLSAVFILLLGEKKRPFKFWAFIIATALLAIPLLITRREEVYIGTALFYILLIAIELTPKEELIISPWKREVKETLKSPENYILLIFLIIIFLLITTATIWNYVPEIFLNAQFPFRFFGIFGFGVIILLFIVLKPWAHRKKVQQVTLVFACLLYIVSLPSMDKRLWNLNGFSMSKEPSEASLMNVTRVGWNNEYVPIIFYDSSYTSEYASSLYPLIRTMITTNHDFAYDKESYLTPAFLLGEGTFQITNMNSPDATFIADITSDTALVQIPQIYYDGYEVKCYALDTDELVYFGEVQNIDALVSFSAKKGTYRVELKYIGSKSYRIALPFFFISVSAVIIWGIGETIYAKKKKRKTNLLVSK
;
A
#
# COMPACT_ATOMS: atom_id res chain seq x y z
N LEU A 1 -3.16 11.88 2.00
CA LEU A 1 -1.90 12.22 2.72
C LEU A 1 -0.96 13.07 1.87
N VAL A 2 -0.54 12.60 0.69
CA VAL A 2 0.37 13.32 -0.22
C VAL A 2 -0.14 14.73 -0.55
N VAL A 3 -1.40 14.87 -1.01
CA VAL A 3 -2.01 16.17 -1.33
C VAL A 3 -2.12 17.08 -0.10
N PHE A 4 -2.45 16.53 1.07
CA PHE A 4 -2.52 17.30 2.31
C PHE A 4 -1.15 17.86 2.70
N PHE A 5 -0.09 17.07 2.58
CA PHE A 5 1.29 17.51 2.81
C PHE A 5 1.73 18.56 1.78
N LYS A 6 1.41 18.36 0.49
CA LYS A 6 1.62 19.34 -0.58
C LYS A 6 1.05 20.70 -0.18
N ASN A 7 -0.20 20.73 0.27
CA ASN A 7 -0.91 21.96 0.61
C ASN A 7 -0.39 22.63 1.90
N ILE A 8 -0.05 21.85 2.93
CA ILE A 8 0.46 22.42 4.20
C ILE A 8 1.86 22.99 4.06
N PHE A 9 2.75 22.26 3.35
CA PHE A 9 4.15 22.63 3.25
C PHE A 9 4.48 23.38 1.95
N SER A 10 3.47 23.70 1.14
CA SER A 10 3.61 24.36 -0.16
C SER A 10 4.70 23.72 -1.04
N THR A 11 4.75 22.37 -1.04
CA THR A 11 5.72 21.60 -1.84
C THR A 11 5.10 21.17 -3.17
N THR A 12 5.91 20.61 -4.09
CA THR A 12 5.39 20.01 -5.33
C THR A 12 4.82 18.61 -5.08
N LEU A 13 3.95 18.13 -5.97
CA LEU A 13 3.39 16.78 -5.89
C LEU A 13 4.48 15.68 -5.95
N SER A 14 5.48 15.84 -6.83
CA SER A 14 6.59 14.88 -6.96
C SER A 14 7.37 14.73 -5.65
N ARG A 15 7.81 15.86 -5.07
CA ARG A 15 8.55 15.87 -3.81
C ARG A 15 7.74 15.29 -2.65
N SER A 16 6.44 15.57 -2.61
CA SER A 16 5.54 14.97 -1.63
C SER A 16 5.49 13.45 -1.78
N LEU A 17 5.36 12.94 -3.01
CA LEU A 17 5.29 11.51 -3.29
C LEU A 17 6.60 10.79 -2.96
N GLU A 18 7.74 11.38 -3.31
CA GLU A 18 9.08 10.88 -2.94
C GLU A 18 9.24 10.82 -1.43
N PHE A 19 8.87 11.88 -0.71
CA PHE A 19 8.91 11.91 0.75
C PHE A 19 8.08 10.78 1.37
N PHE A 20 6.82 10.61 0.94
CA PHE A 20 5.98 9.53 1.46
C PHE A 20 6.49 8.14 1.08
N THR A 21 7.09 7.99 -0.11
CA THR A 21 7.76 6.76 -0.55
C THR A 21 8.87 6.39 0.43
N ILE A 22 9.81 7.30 0.66
CA ILE A 22 10.92 7.12 1.59
C ILE A 22 10.40 6.86 3.01
N LEU A 23 9.46 7.68 3.48
CA LEU A 23 8.86 7.55 4.81
C LEU A 23 8.22 6.17 5.02
N SER A 24 7.49 5.67 4.03
CA SER A 24 6.85 4.35 4.12
C SER A 24 7.86 3.21 4.25
N VAL A 25 9.02 3.32 3.58
CA VAL A 25 10.12 2.35 3.71
C VAL A 25 10.68 2.38 5.13
N PHE A 26 11.04 3.55 5.63
CA PHE A 26 11.58 3.72 6.98
C PHE A 26 10.62 3.24 8.08
N VAL A 27 9.35 3.66 8.02
CA VAL A 27 8.32 3.24 8.98
C VAL A 27 8.15 1.72 8.97
N SER A 28 8.17 1.10 7.79
CA SER A 28 8.09 -0.36 7.66
C SER A 28 9.27 -1.09 8.29
N GLY A 29 10.48 -0.54 8.17
CA GLY A 29 11.70 -1.08 8.78
C GLY A 29 11.65 -0.98 10.30
N ILE A 30 11.17 0.15 10.85
CA ILE A 30 10.98 0.32 12.29
C ILE A 30 10.03 -0.75 12.85
N TRP A 31 8.88 -0.97 12.21
CA TRP A 31 7.94 -1.99 12.64
C TRP A 31 8.48 -3.41 12.47
N MET A 32 9.18 -3.70 11.38
CA MET A 32 9.83 -4.99 11.18
C MET A 32 10.92 -5.24 12.22
N TYR A 33 11.71 -4.24 12.59
CA TYR A 33 12.70 -4.34 13.67
C TYR A 33 12.02 -4.69 14.99
N HIS A 34 10.95 -4.00 15.35
CA HIS A 34 10.22 -4.29 16.59
C HIS A 34 9.63 -5.71 16.57
N LEU A 35 8.98 -6.12 15.48
CA LEU A 35 8.45 -7.48 15.33
C LEU A 35 9.55 -8.53 15.41
N GLY A 36 10.63 -8.36 14.65
CA GLY A 36 11.78 -9.25 14.67
C GLY A 36 12.40 -9.37 16.05
N LYS A 37 12.45 -8.27 16.82
CA LYS A 37 12.94 -8.28 18.20
C LYS A 37 12.04 -9.10 19.13
N GLU A 38 10.71 -8.99 19.01
CA GLU A 38 9.77 -9.79 19.81
C GLU A 38 9.84 -11.29 19.46
N ILE A 39 10.06 -11.63 18.17
CA ILE A 39 10.17 -13.02 17.72
C ILE A 39 11.49 -13.64 18.15
N THR A 40 12.60 -12.95 17.89
CA THR A 40 13.96 -13.51 17.95
C THR A 40 14.68 -13.21 19.26
N ASN A 41 14.18 -12.25 20.04
CA ASN A 41 14.85 -11.69 21.23
C ASN A 41 16.27 -11.17 20.95
N ASN A 42 16.60 -10.83 19.69
CA ASN A 42 17.92 -10.36 19.30
C ASN A 42 17.80 -9.07 18.47
N LYS A 43 18.35 -7.97 19.01
CA LYS A 43 18.27 -6.64 18.38
C LYS A 43 18.97 -6.59 17.03
N LEU A 44 20.15 -7.18 16.93
CA LEU A 44 20.99 -7.07 15.74
C LEU A 44 20.41 -7.92 14.61
N PHE A 45 19.97 -9.12 14.93
CA PHE A 45 19.29 -9.99 13.98
C PHE A 45 17.96 -9.40 13.50
N ALA A 46 17.20 -8.75 14.39
CA ALA A 46 16.01 -8.00 14.02
C ALA A 46 16.30 -6.81 13.09
N LEU A 47 17.42 -6.10 13.31
CA LEU A 47 17.86 -5.00 12.44
C LEU A 47 18.20 -5.50 11.03
N VAL A 48 18.92 -6.62 10.92
CA VAL A 48 19.25 -7.23 9.63
C VAL A 48 17.99 -7.61 8.85
N GLY A 49 17.01 -8.24 9.51
CA GLY A 49 15.73 -8.57 8.85
C GLY A 49 14.89 -7.34 8.50
N ALA A 50 14.94 -6.26 9.28
CA ALA A 50 14.30 -4.99 8.95
C ALA A 50 14.88 -4.35 7.70
N ILE A 51 16.21 -4.36 7.55
CA ILE A 51 16.89 -3.89 6.34
C ILE A 51 16.48 -4.73 5.13
N ALA A 52 16.51 -6.07 5.25
CA ALA A 52 16.05 -6.97 4.20
C ALA A 52 14.61 -6.68 3.77
N TYR A 53 13.73 -6.34 4.72
CA TYR A 53 12.33 -6.00 4.42
C TYR A 53 12.16 -4.66 3.71
N CYS A 54 12.92 -3.63 4.11
CA CYS A 54 12.91 -2.32 3.46
C CYS A 54 13.24 -2.43 1.98
N PHE A 55 14.18 -3.32 1.64
CA PHE A 55 14.72 -3.46 0.29
C PHE A 55 14.25 -4.73 -0.43
N PHE A 56 13.15 -5.33 0.01
CA PHE A 56 12.59 -6.49 -0.68
C PHE A 56 12.18 -6.08 -2.12
N PRO A 57 12.61 -6.84 -3.16
CA PRO A 57 12.59 -6.35 -4.54
C PRO A 57 11.22 -5.96 -5.06
N TYR A 58 10.17 -6.69 -4.68
CA TYR A 58 8.81 -6.39 -5.13
C TYR A 58 8.31 -5.01 -4.67
N ARG A 59 8.77 -4.51 -3.53
CA ARG A 59 8.45 -3.14 -3.09
C ARG A 59 9.10 -2.11 -4.00
N ILE A 60 10.37 -2.33 -4.35
CA ILE A 60 11.13 -1.42 -5.20
C ILE A 60 10.50 -1.39 -6.60
N LEU A 61 10.07 -2.54 -7.11
CA LEU A 61 9.27 -2.64 -8.32
C LEU A 61 8.01 -1.75 -8.25
N ASN A 62 7.25 -1.83 -7.15
CA ASN A 62 6.02 -1.04 -7.00
C ASN A 62 6.29 0.46 -7.09
N PHE A 63 7.33 0.99 -6.46
CA PHE A 63 7.64 2.42 -6.50
C PHE A 63 8.34 2.88 -7.78
N LEU A 64 9.31 2.10 -8.26
CA LEU A 64 10.23 2.56 -9.29
C LEU A 64 9.79 2.19 -10.71
N TYR A 65 9.12 1.05 -10.90
CA TYR A 65 8.78 0.53 -12.23
C TYR A 65 7.29 0.52 -12.54
N ARG A 66 6.47 0.06 -11.60
CA ARG A 66 5.01 -0.08 -11.83
C ARG A 66 4.23 1.16 -11.42
N ALA A 67 4.85 2.11 -10.72
CA ALA A 67 4.18 3.27 -10.13
C ALA A 67 2.95 2.89 -9.25
N ALA A 68 2.96 1.69 -8.67
CA ALA A 68 1.92 1.19 -7.77
C ALA A 68 2.20 1.63 -6.32
N PHE A 69 2.26 2.95 -6.11
CA PHE A 69 2.64 3.56 -4.83
C PHE A 69 1.78 3.08 -3.66
N ASN A 70 0.46 2.97 -3.87
CA ASN A 70 -0.49 2.54 -2.85
C ASN A 70 -0.20 1.12 -2.33
N GLU A 71 0.16 0.19 -3.22
CA GLU A 71 0.55 -1.16 -2.83
C GLU A 71 1.89 -1.16 -2.08
N GLY A 72 2.86 -0.36 -2.53
CA GLY A 72 4.13 -0.17 -1.82
C GLY A 72 3.96 0.44 -0.42
N PHE A 73 3.06 1.42 -0.27
CA PHE A 73 2.71 2.02 1.02
C PHE A 73 2.07 1.03 1.98
N ALA A 74 1.18 0.17 1.47
CA ALA A 74 0.52 -0.86 2.27
C ALA A 74 1.52 -1.78 2.98
N PHE A 75 2.67 -2.06 2.37
CA PHE A 75 3.71 -2.90 2.99
C PHE A 75 4.31 -2.30 4.26
N ALA A 76 4.11 -1.02 4.54
CA ALA A 76 4.47 -0.44 5.83
C ALA A 76 3.69 -1.03 7.01
N PHE A 77 2.51 -1.57 6.76
CA PHE A 77 1.57 -1.97 7.81
C PHE A 77 1.52 -3.48 8.06
N TYR A 78 2.11 -4.34 7.19
CA TYR A 78 2.24 -5.76 7.51
C TYR A 78 3.02 -6.00 8.82
N PRO A 79 4.23 -5.45 9.03
CA PRO A 79 4.93 -5.71 10.29
C PRO A 79 4.21 -5.11 11.50
N LEU A 80 3.50 -3.99 11.33
CA LEU A 80 2.70 -3.39 12.39
C LEU A 80 1.52 -4.30 12.80
N LEU A 81 0.84 -4.91 11.82
CA LEU A 81 -0.26 -5.85 12.04
C LEU A 81 0.22 -7.05 12.85
N PHE A 82 1.29 -7.70 12.38
CA PHE A 82 1.83 -8.88 13.05
C PHE A 82 2.50 -8.56 14.38
N LEU A 83 3.06 -7.35 14.58
CA LEU A 83 3.56 -6.89 15.88
C LEU A 83 2.42 -6.81 16.91
N GLY A 84 1.31 -6.18 16.56
CA GLY A 84 0.14 -6.07 17.43
C GLY A 84 -0.43 -7.45 17.77
N ILE A 85 -0.65 -8.29 16.75
CA ILE A 85 -1.18 -9.66 16.94
C ILE A 85 -0.24 -10.53 17.76
N TYR A 86 1.07 -10.49 17.49
CA TYR A 86 2.06 -11.28 18.22
C TYR A 86 2.00 -10.95 19.72
N LYS A 87 2.00 -9.66 20.07
CA LYS A 87 1.89 -9.20 21.46
C LYS A 87 0.59 -9.59 22.14
N ILE A 88 -0.55 -9.44 21.44
CA ILE A 88 -1.87 -9.86 21.97
C ILE A 88 -1.85 -11.34 22.36
N LEU A 89 -1.27 -12.19 21.51
CA LEU A 89 -1.26 -13.65 21.67
C LEU A 89 -0.17 -14.15 22.63
N HIS A 90 0.98 -13.48 22.74
CA HIS A 90 2.14 -14.01 23.46
C HIS A 90 2.43 -13.29 24.79
N ASP A 91 2.14 -12.00 24.90
CA ASP A 91 2.45 -11.25 26.13
C ASP A 91 1.47 -11.61 27.24
N LYS A 92 1.97 -12.00 28.41
CA LYS A 92 1.09 -12.29 29.55
C LYS A 92 0.41 -11.03 30.10
N GLU A 93 1.14 -9.91 30.11
CA GLU A 93 0.61 -8.63 30.56
C GLU A 93 -0.35 -8.03 29.51
N PHE A 94 -1.38 -7.35 30.00
CA PHE A 94 -2.26 -6.58 29.15
C PHE A 94 -1.58 -5.28 28.73
N CYS A 95 -1.40 -5.08 27.43
CA CYS A 95 -0.82 -3.87 26.85
C CYS A 95 -1.76 -3.30 25.78
N ILE A 96 -2.17 -2.04 25.95
CA ILE A 96 -3.14 -1.38 25.06
C ILE A 96 -2.51 -1.11 23.69
N SER A 97 -1.22 -0.79 23.64
CA SER A 97 -0.53 -0.45 22.40
C SER A 97 -0.61 -1.56 21.36
N ALA A 98 -0.66 -2.83 21.77
CA ALA A 98 -0.82 -3.97 20.85
C ALA A 98 -2.17 -3.94 20.11
N TYR A 99 -3.24 -3.52 20.79
CA TYR A 99 -4.57 -3.35 20.20
C TYR A 99 -4.62 -2.15 19.27
N ILE A 100 -4.03 -1.02 19.68
CA ILE A 100 -3.94 0.18 18.85
C ILE A 100 -3.11 -0.09 17.59
N GLN A 101 -1.98 -0.78 17.71
CA GLN A 101 -1.16 -1.22 16.58
C GLN A 101 -1.97 -2.07 15.61
N THR A 102 -2.75 -3.03 16.12
CA THR A 102 -3.61 -3.88 15.27
C THR A 102 -4.70 -3.07 14.58
N ILE A 103 -5.39 -2.17 15.29
CA ILE A 103 -6.43 -1.30 14.73
C ILE A 103 -5.87 -0.42 13.61
N LEU A 104 -4.79 0.30 13.91
CA LEU A 104 -4.13 1.18 12.94
C LEU A 104 -3.57 0.40 11.77
N ALA A 105 -2.98 -0.77 12.00
CA ALA A 105 -2.46 -1.59 10.91
C ALA A 105 -3.55 -2.03 9.95
N VAL A 106 -4.65 -2.61 10.45
CA VAL A 106 -5.75 -3.06 9.56
C VAL A 106 -6.38 -1.89 8.82
N ALA A 107 -6.68 -0.79 9.54
CA ALA A 107 -7.30 0.38 8.92
C ALA A 107 -6.41 1.01 7.86
N LEU A 108 -5.13 1.28 8.17
CA LEU A 108 -4.20 1.88 7.22
C LEU A 108 -3.85 0.95 6.06
N LEU A 109 -3.77 -0.37 6.30
CA LEU A 109 -3.55 -1.35 5.24
C LEU A 109 -4.72 -1.37 4.26
N LEU A 110 -5.97 -1.38 4.74
CA LEU A 110 -7.18 -1.36 3.90
C LEU A 110 -7.32 -0.06 3.12
N LEU A 111 -7.14 1.08 3.79
CA LEU A 111 -7.23 2.41 3.17
C LEU A 111 -6.07 2.70 2.20
N SER A 112 -4.93 2.01 2.34
CA SER A 112 -3.83 2.10 1.38
C SER A 112 -4.07 1.20 0.18
N HIS A 113 -4.40 -0.08 0.42
CA HIS A 113 -4.51 -1.07 -0.64
C HIS A 113 -5.38 -2.26 -0.22
N PRO A 114 -6.67 -2.30 -0.63
CA PRO A 114 -7.63 -3.30 -0.16
C PRO A 114 -7.21 -4.74 -0.39
N PHE A 115 -6.60 -5.04 -1.55
CA PHE A 115 -6.14 -6.39 -1.84
C PHE A 115 -4.98 -6.83 -0.93
N SER A 116 -4.03 -5.92 -0.63
CA SER A 116 -2.96 -6.22 0.33
C SER A 116 -3.54 -6.44 1.74
N ALA A 117 -4.57 -5.68 2.09
CA ALA A 117 -5.28 -5.88 3.35
C ALA A 117 -5.98 -7.23 3.43
N LEU A 118 -6.69 -7.64 2.37
CA LEU A 118 -7.32 -8.96 2.29
C LEU A 118 -6.30 -10.07 2.57
N VAL A 119 -5.20 -10.11 1.83
CA VAL A 119 -4.22 -11.20 1.95
C VAL A 119 -3.48 -11.15 3.30
N GLY A 120 -3.17 -9.94 3.80
CA GLY A 120 -2.59 -9.74 5.13
C GLY A 120 -3.50 -10.20 6.26
N CYS A 121 -4.78 -9.86 6.20
CA CYS A 121 -5.80 -10.25 7.18
C CYS A 121 -6.07 -11.75 7.14
N VAL A 122 -6.03 -12.40 5.96
CA VAL A 122 -6.15 -13.85 5.83
C VAL A 122 -4.97 -14.56 6.50
N LEU A 123 -3.73 -14.13 6.24
CA LEU A 123 -2.56 -14.68 6.92
C LEU A 123 -2.61 -14.44 8.43
N ALA A 124 -3.02 -13.25 8.86
CA ALA A 124 -3.19 -12.89 10.27
C ALA A 124 -4.26 -13.77 10.95
N GLY A 125 -5.40 -13.98 10.29
CA GLY A 125 -6.47 -14.85 10.77
C GLY A 125 -5.99 -16.29 10.91
N ALA A 126 -5.29 -16.81 9.89
CA ALA A 126 -4.66 -18.13 9.97
C ALA A 126 -3.67 -18.22 11.15
N TYR A 127 -2.78 -17.25 11.30
CA TYR A 127 -1.83 -17.21 12.42
C TYR A 127 -2.55 -17.20 13.78
N ILE A 128 -3.62 -16.42 13.94
CA ILE A 128 -4.43 -16.35 15.17
C ILE A 128 -5.07 -17.70 15.47
N LEU A 129 -5.74 -18.31 14.49
CA LEU A 129 -6.49 -19.57 14.66
C LEU A 129 -5.59 -20.72 15.13
N PHE A 130 -4.37 -20.80 14.62
CA PHE A 130 -3.43 -21.87 14.96
C PHE A 130 -2.56 -21.56 16.19
N SER A 131 -2.59 -20.32 16.68
CA SER A 131 -1.95 -19.91 17.94
C SER A 131 -2.82 -20.26 19.16
N TRP A 132 -3.21 -21.52 19.33
CA TRP A 132 -4.20 -21.96 20.33
C TRP A 132 -3.85 -21.57 21.77
N LYS A 133 -2.56 -21.60 22.14
CA LYS A 133 -2.09 -21.15 23.47
C LYS A 133 -2.34 -19.67 23.67
N GLY A 134 -2.10 -18.88 22.63
CA GLY A 134 -2.35 -17.44 22.63
C GLY A 134 -3.83 -17.11 22.66
N LEU A 135 -4.66 -17.85 21.90
CA LEU A 135 -6.11 -17.73 21.98
C LEU A 135 -6.63 -18.02 23.40
N LYS A 136 -6.15 -19.10 24.03
CA LYS A 136 -6.49 -19.41 25.42
C LYS A 136 -6.10 -18.26 26.36
N LEU A 137 -4.92 -17.66 26.18
CA LEU A 137 -4.48 -16.50 26.95
C LEU A 137 -5.41 -15.29 26.78
N VAL A 138 -5.87 -15.03 25.56
CA VAL A 138 -6.80 -13.93 25.25
C VAL A 138 -8.16 -14.17 25.90
N PHE A 139 -8.76 -15.34 25.70
CA PHE A 139 -10.11 -15.62 26.21
C PHE A 139 -10.17 -15.84 27.74
N THR A 140 -9.07 -16.27 28.37
CA THR A 140 -9.00 -16.39 29.83
C THR A 140 -8.90 -15.02 30.51
N ASN A 141 -8.36 -14.01 29.81
CA ASN A 141 -8.22 -12.66 30.34
C ASN A 141 -9.35 -11.75 29.83
N LYS A 142 -10.35 -11.48 30.68
CA LYS A 142 -11.51 -10.63 30.35
C LYS A 142 -11.12 -9.29 29.72
N LYS A 143 -10.04 -8.65 30.18
CA LYS A 143 -9.57 -7.37 29.61
C LYS A 143 -9.11 -7.55 28.16
N LYS A 144 -8.34 -8.60 27.88
CA LYS A 144 -7.88 -8.91 26.53
C LYS A 144 -9.06 -9.20 25.60
N ALA A 145 -9.98 -10.06 26.01
CA ALA A 145 -11.15 -10.42 25.21
C ALA A 145 -12.03 -9.19 24.86
N ILE A 146 -12.32 -8.33 25.85
CA ILE A 146 -13.06 -7.09 25.63
C ILE A 146 -12.30 -6.16 24.68
N SER A 147 -10.98 -6.02 24.84
CA SER A 147 -10.17 -5.17 23.97
C SER A 147 -10.10 -5.69 22.53
N VAL A 148 -10.08 -7.01 22.30
CA VAL A 148 -10.22 -7.57 20.94
C VAL A 148 -11.57 -7.17 20.33
N PHE A 149 -12.66 -7.32 21.08
CA PHE A 149 -13.99 -6.95 20.59
C PHE A 149 -14.09 -5.45 20.27
N ILE A 150 -13.58 -4.58 21.16
CA ILE A 150 -13.51 -3.13 20.92
C ILE A 150 -12.64 -2.84 19.69
N SER A 151 -11.50 -3.52 19.52
CA SER A 151 -10.66 -3.35 18.33
C SER A 151 -11.39 -3.66 17.04
N LEU A 152 -12.21 -4.72 16.99
CA LEU A 152 -12.99 -5.05 15.80
C LEU A 152 -14.00 -3.95 15.44
N ILE A 153 -14.71 -3.41 16.45
CA ILE A 153 -15.66 -2.29 16.25
C ILE A 153 -14.92 -1.05 15.77
N LEU A 154 -13.78 -0.71 16.39
CA LEU A 154 -12.99 0.46 16.01
C LEU A 154 -12.39 0.33 14.60
N ILE A 155 -11.94 -0.87 14.22
CA ILE A 155 -11.48 -1.13 12.84
C ILE A 155 -12.61 -0.87 11.86
N LEU A 156 -13.80 -1.45 12.09
CA LEU A 156 -14.96 -1.27 11.22
C LEU A 156 -15.33 0.21 11.09
N GLY A 157 -15.40 0.94 12.22
CA GLY A 157 -15.69 2.36 12.20
C GLY A 157 -14.60 3.18 11.49
N MET A 158 -13.31 2.87 11.70
CA MET A 158 -12.18 3.55 11.04
C MET A 158 -12.17 3.42 9.51
N VAL A 159 -12.77 2.36 8.96
CA VAL A 159 -12.81 2.14 7.50
C VAL A 159 -14.19 2.32 6.88
N SER A 160 -15.21 2.54 7.71
CA SER A 160 -16.62 2.60 7.29
C SER A 160 -16.88 3.62 6.18
N PHE A 161 -16.29 4.82 6.28
CA PHE A 161 -16.45 5.90 5.29
C PHE A 161 -15.98 5.52 3.87
N TYR A 162 -15.14 4.48 3.77
CA TYR A 162 -14.68 3.93 2.50
C TYR A 162 -15.44 2.66 2.12
N VAL A 163 -15.55 1.71 3.05
CA VAL A 163 -16.10 0.38 2.78
C VAL A 163 -17.59 0.41 2.46
N PHE A 164 -18.37 1.24 3.15
CA PHE A 164 -19.82 1.30 2.93
C PHE A 164 -20.18 1.86 1.54
N PRO A 165 -19.68 3.04 1.12
CA PRO A 165 -19.95 3.52 -0.24
C PRO A 165 -19.31 2.66 -1.32
N MET A 166 -18.21 1.97 -1.05
CA MET A 166 -17.64 1.00 -1.99
C MET A 166 -18.61 -0.18 -2.24
N PHE A 167 -19.19 -0.75 -1.18
CA PHE A 167 -20.18 -1.82 -1.32
C PHE A 167 -21.47 -1.35 -1.97
N GLU A 168 -21.91 -0.12 -1.69
CA GLU A 168 -23.06 0.50 -2.36
C GLU A 168 -22.79 0.67 -3.87
N ALA A 169 -21.62 1.22 -4.24
CA ALA A 169 -21.27 1.43 -5.64
C ALA A 169 -21.13 0.11 -6.42
N THR A 170 -20.41 -0.86 -5.88
CA THR A 170 -20.22 -2.18 -6.52
C THR A 170 -21.51 -3.01 -6.53
N GLY A 171 -22.33 -2.91 -5.50
CA GLY A 171 -23.63 -3.60 -5.42
C GLY A 171 -24.71 -2.98 -6.33
N SER A 172 -24.54 -1.73 -6.75
CA SER A 172 -25.51 -1.05 -7.63
C SER A 172 -25.56 -1.64 -9.05
N GLY A 173 -24.46 -2.23 -9.52
CA GLY A 173 -24.34 -2.69 -10.91
C GLY A 173 -24.31 -1.57 -11.96
N ILE A 174 -24.34 -0.29 -11.56
CA ILE A 174 -24.41 0.85 -12.48
C ILE A 174 -23.02 1.14 -13.09
N TYR A 175 -21.97 1.04 -12.28
CA TYR A 175 -20.62 1.48 -12.62
C TYR A 175 -19.72 0.31 -13.03
N ARG A 176 -18.73 0.60 -13.88
CA ARG A 176 -17.78 -0.40 -14.41
C ARG A 176 -17.03 -1.20 -13.34
N ILE A 177 -16.87 -0.66 -12.14
CA ILE A 177 -16.25 -1.33 -10.99
C ILE A 177 -17.04 -2.57 -10.54
N SER A 178 -18.31 -2.66 -10.94
CA SER A 178 -19.19 -3.80 -10.69
C SER A 178 -18.99 -4.93 -11.71
N ASP A 179 -18.30 -4.68 -12.83
CA ASP A 179 -18.07 -5.64 -13.90
C ASP A 179 -16.70 -6.34 -13.74
N PRO A 180 -16.67 -7.65 -13.40
CA PRO A 180 -15.41 -8.37 -13.17
C PRO A 180 -14.58 -8.63 -14.43
N ILE A 181 -15.17 -8.55 -15.62
CA ILE A 181 -14.43 -8.66 -16.89
C ILE A 181 -13.64 -7.36 -17.11
N VAL A 182 -14.32 -6.22 -17.00
CA VAL A 182 -13.72 -4.89 -17.13
C VAL A 182 -12.66 -4.64 -16.07
N MET A 183 -12.95 -5.05 -14.82
CA MET A 183 -12.05 -4.86 -13.68
C MET A 183 -10.91 -5.87 -13.61
N TRP A 184 -10.85 -6.82 -14.56
CA TRP A 184 -9.84 -7.87 -14.61
C TRP A 184 -9.83 -8.77 -13.36
N THR A 185 -10.98 -8.93 -12.71
CA THR A 185 -11.16 -9.74 -11.50
C THR A 185 -11.80 -11.10 -11.81
N ASN A 186 -11.39 -11.70 -12.92
CA ASN A 186 -11.89 -12.98 -13.41
C ASN A 186 -10.75 -13.98 -13.65
N VAL A 187 -11.07 -15.28 -13.59
CA VAL A 187 -10.10 -16.38 -13.72
C VAL A 187 -9.36 -16.36 -15.07
N PRO A 188 -10.02 -16.19 -16.24
CA PRO A 188 -9.33 -16.13 -17.53
C PRO A 188 -8.22 -15.07 -17.58
N HIS A 189 -8.50 -13.86 -17.09
CA HIS A 189 -7.51 -12.78 -17.05
C HIS A 189 -6.31 -13.17 -16.18
N LEU A 190 -6.53 -13.63 -14.95
CA LEU A 190 -5.46 -14.04 -14.04
C LEU A 190 -4.55 -15.11 -14.64
N ILE A 191 -5.14 -16.13 -15.29
CA ILE A 191 -4.41 -17.20 -15.95
C ILE A 191 -3.58 -16.65 -17.12
N SER A 192 -4.12 -15.73 -17.94
CA SER A 192 -3.37 -15.14 -19.06
C SER A 192 -2.14 -14.33 -18.63
N TYR A 193 -2.14 -13.77 -17.41
CA TYR A 193 -1.02 -12.99 -16.88
C TYR A 193 -0.03 -13.81 -16.06
N LEU A 194 -0.33 -15.08 -15.77
CA LEU A 194 0.54 -15.97 -15.00
C LEU A 194 1.98 -16.07 -15.56
N PRO A 195 2.21 -16.20 -16.89
CA PRO A 195 3.57 -16.30 -17.45
C PRO A 195 4.46 -15.07 -17.20
N TYR A 196 3.87 -13.92 -16.86
CA TYR A 196 4.59 -12.69 -16.55
C TYR A 196 4.95 -12.58 -15.08
N SER A 197 4.38 -13.41 -14.20
CA SER A 197 4.46 -13.21 -12.74
C SER A 197 5.89 -13.18 -12.24
N LEU A 198 6.74 -14.11 -12.65
CA LEU A 198 8.14 -14.16 -12.20
C LEU A 198 8.96 -12.94 -12.65
N LYS A 199 8.56 -12.24 -13.73
CA LYS A 199 9.20 -10.99 -14.16
C LYS A 199 9.04 -9.88 -13.12
N PHE A 200 7.99 -9.95 -12.31
CA PHE A 200 7.71 -9.01 -11.24
C PHE A 200 8.29 -9.45 -9.89
N SER A 201 8.93 -10.63 -9.78
CA SER A 201 9.58 -11.06 -8.53
C SER A 201 10.74 -10.14 -8.09
N GLY A 202 11.32 -9.42 -9.05
CA GLY A 202 12.56 -8.66 -8.95
C GLY A 202 13.84 -9.51 -8.87
N PHE A 203 13.78 -10.76 -8.45
CA PHE A 203 14.94 -11.64 -8.47
C PHE A 203 15.25 -12.22 -9.86
N PHE A 204 14.21 -12.53 -10.64
CA PHE A 204 14.31 -13.35 -11.85
C PHE A 204 14.17 -12.59 -13.16
N TYR A 205 14.31 -11.26 -13.16
CA TYR A 205 14.10 -10.44 -14.35
C TYR A 205 15.33 -9.62 -14.71
N SER A 206 16.28 -10.13 -15.49
CA SER A 206 17.55 -9.44 -15.74
C SER A 206 17.44 -8.09 -16.46
N SER A 207 16.40 -7.82 -17.24
CA SER A 207 16.32 -6.57 -18.01
C SER A 207 16.09 -5.33 -17.15
N TRP A 208 15.53 -5.46 -15.95
CA TRP A 208 15.49 -4.36 -14.99
C TRP A 208 16.86 -4.10 -14.31
N LEU A 209 17.83 -5.02 -14.43
CA LEU A 209 19.20 -4.91 -13.90
C LEU A 209 20.16 -4.26 -14.90
N THR A 210 19.70 -4.09 -16.13
CA THR A 210 20.49 -3.50 -17.21
C THR A 210 19.99 -2.10 -17.54
N ASN A 211 20.89 -1.19 -17.89
CA ASN A 211 20.61 0.16 -18.41
C ASN A 211 20.10 0.16 -19.86
N TRP A 212 19.19 -0.77 -20.19
CA TRP A 212 18.56 -0.81 -21.50
C TRP A 212 17.41 0.19 -21.55
N ILE A 213 17.57 1.20 -22.39
CA ILE A 213 16.49 2.08 -22.82
C ILE A 213 15.67 1.30 -23.87
N GLU A 214 14.34 1.47 -23.90
CA GLU A 214 13.44 0.84 -24.88
C GLU A 214 13.85 1.03 -26.35
N MET A 215 14.75 1.99 -26.65
CA MET A 215 15.36 2.22 -27.96
C MET A 215 16.57 1.33 -28.29
N GLY A 216 16.85 0.28 -27.50
CA GLY A 216 17.92 -0.68 -27.79
C GLY A 216 19.34 -0.15 -27.57
N ARG A 217 19.51 0.95 -26.83
CA ARG A 217 20.83 1.48 -26.43
C ARG A 217 21.08 1.29 -24.95
N ASN A 218 22.27 0.77 -24.65
CA ASN A 218 22.80 0.68 -23.29
C ASN A 218 23.50 2.00 -22.94
N ALA A 219 22.83 2.88 -22.22
CA ALA A 219 23.37 4.22 -21.92
C ALA A 219 24.54 4.20 -20.92
N GLY A 220 24.68 3.13 -20.12
CA GLY A 220 25.71 3.00 -19.08
C GLY A 220 26.77 1.93 -19.32
N GLY A 221 26.69 1.17 -20.42
CA GLY A 221 27.58 0.02 -20.67
C GLY A 221 27.36 -1.18 -19.74
N GLU A 222 26.28 -1.18 -18.95
CA GLU A 222 25.96 -2.23 -17.97
C GLU A 222 25.22 -3.39 -18.64
N THR A 223 25.74 -4.60 -18.51
CA THR A 223 25.17 -5.82 -19.07
C THR A 223 24.72 -6.78 -17.96
N PRO A 224 23.90 -7.79 -18.25
CA PRO A 224 23.62 -8.85 -17.28
C PRO A 224 24.90 -9.53 -16.76
N THR A 225 25.96 -9.55 -17.57
CA THR A 225 27.25 -10.12 -17.21
C THR A 225 28.02 -9.24 -16.22
N THR A 226 28.09 -7.92 -16.43
CA THR A 226 28.73 -7.01 -15.45
C THR A 226 27.95 -7.01 -14.13
N TRP A 227 26.62 -7.05 -14.20
CA TRP A 227 25.77 -7.22 -13.01
C TRP A 227 26.08 -8.51 -12.25
N LEU A 228 26.17 -9.64 -12.97
CA LEU A 228 26.47 -10.94 -12.37
C LEU A 228 27.87 -10.95 -11.72
N ILE A 229 28.86 -10.34 -12.38
CA ILE A 229 30.22 -10.20 -11.84
C ILE A 229 30.19 -9.39 -10.53
N ASP A 230 29.50 -8.25 -10.48
CA ASP A 230 29.39 -7.44 -9.27
C ASP A 230 28.76 -8.22 -8.10
N VAL A 231 27.68 -8.96 -8.38
CA VAL A 231 26.99 -9.78 -7.37
C VAL A 231 27.89 -10.93 -6.88
N LEU A 232 28.52 -11.67 -7.78
CA LEU A 232 29.42 -12.76 -7.42
C LEU A 232 30.65 -12.25 -6.68
N CYS A 233 31.18 -11.10 -7.07
CA CYS A 233 32.30 -10.44 -6.41
C CYS A 233 31.93 -10.01 -5.00
N PHE A 234 30.77 -9.35 -4.82
CA PHE A 234 30.27 -8.97 -3.50
C PHE A 234 30.09 -10.22 -2.60
N ILE A 235 29.35 -11.24 -3.07
CA ILE A 235 29.12 -12.47 -2.31
C ILE A 235 30.45 -13.14 -1.94
N GLY A 236 31.34 -13.33 -2.92
CA GLY A 236 32.63 -13.98 -2.73
C GLY A 236 33.50 -13.24 -1.72
N CYS A 237 33.62 -11.92 -1.83
CA CYS A 237 34.39 -11.09 -0.92
C CYS A 237 33.78 -11.08 0.50
N SER A 238 32.47 -10.93 0.62
CA SER A 238 31.78 -10.92 1.91
C SER A 238 31.85 -12.27 2.63
N LEU A 239 31.63 -13.39 1.94
CA LEU A 239 31.77 -14.72 2.53
C LEU A 239 33.23 -15.02 2.90
N SER A 240 34.19 -14.59 2.08
CA SER A 240 35.62 -14.73 2.40
C SER A 240 36.01 -13.90 3.61
N ALA A 241 35.52 -12.66 3.72
CA ALA A 241 35.74 -11.80 4.88
C ALA A 241 35.17 -12.44 6.16
N VAL A 242 33.94 -12.96 6.10
CA VAL A 242 33.34 -13.71 7.21
C VAL A 242 34.22 -14.92 7.56
N PHE A 243 34.64 -15.73 6.58
CA PHE A 243 35.51 -16.89 6.81
C PHE A 243 36.86 -16.54 7.45
N ILE A 244 37.51 -15.45 7.01
CA ILE A 244 38.77 -14.98 7.60
C ILE A 244 38.57 -14.56 9.06
N LEU A 245 37.49 -13.85 9.37
CA LEU A 245 37.15 -13.51 10.75
C LEU A 245 36.94 -14.77 11.60
N LEU A 246 36.34 -15.83 11.05
CA LEU A 246 36.19 -17.12 11.74
C LEU A 246 37.53 -17.79 12.07
N LEU A 247 38.54 -17.68 11.20
CA LEU A 247 39.89 -18.16 11.47
C LEU A 247 40.59 -17.30 12.53
N GLY A 248 40.42 -15.97 12.44
CA GLY A 248 40.88 -14.96 13.40
C GLY A 248 40.44 -15.21 14.84
N GLU A 249 39.21 -15.69 15.04
CA GLU A 249 38.67 -15.96 16.38
C GLU A 249 39.44 -17.03 17.16
N LYS A 250 40.13 -17.95 16.48
CA LYS A 250 40.83 -19.07 17.14
C LYS A 250 42.16 -18.67 17.79
N LYS A 251 42.80 -17.56 17.37
CA LYS A 251 44.12 -17.13 17.85
C LYS A 251 44.19 -15.61 18.02
N ARG A 252 44.46 -15.12 19.25
CA ARG A 252 44.50 -13.67 19.59
C ARG A 252 45.36 -12.79 18.65
N PRO A 253 46.64 -13.12 18.33
CA PRO A 253 47.43 -12.28 17.42
C PRO A 253 46.89 -12.30 15.99
N PHE A 254 46.17 -13.35 15.60
CA PHE A 254 45.59 -13.49 14.27
C PHE A 254 44.27 -12.72 14.13
N LYS A 255 43.61 -12.33 15.23
CA LYS A 255 42.34 -11.58 15.19
C LYS A 255 42.49 -10.20 14.56
N PHE A 256 43.57 -9.48 14.89
CA PHE A 256 43.85 -8.16 14.32
C PHE A 256 44.11 -8.25 12.81
N TRP A 257 44.97 -9.18 12.39
CA TRP A 257 45.25 -9.43 10.98
C TRP A 257 44.05 -9.93 10.21
N ALA A 258 43.23 -10.81 10.80
CA ALA A 258 41.99 -11.28 10.20
C ALA A 258 41.01 -10.12 9.94
N PHE A 259 40.93 -9.15 10.85
CA PHE A 259 40.12 -7.96 10.65
C PHE A 259 40.64 -7.11 9.49
N ILE A 260 41.96 -6.84 9.44
CA ILE A 260 42.57 -6.09 8.32
C ILE A 260 42.33 -6.79 6.98
N ILE A 261 42.54 -8.10 6.90
CA ILE A 261 42.32 -8.88 5.68
C ILE A 261 40.84 -8.86 5.28
N ALA A 262 39.92 -9.02 6.24
CA ALA A 262 38.49 -8.92 5.98
C ALA A 262 38.10 -7.55 5.42
N THR A 263 38.62 -6.46 5.98
CA THR A 263 38.43 -5.10 5.46
C THR A 263 38.98 -4.95 4.03
N ALA A 264 40.18 -5.46 3.76
CA ALA A 264 40.78 -5.39 2.44
C ALA A 264 39.95 -6.16 1.40
N LEU A 265 39.45 -7.35 1.74
CA LEU A 265 38.55 -8.12 0.88
C LEU A 265 37.26 -7.35 0.55
N LEU A 266 36.69 -6.65 1.52
CA LEU A 266 35.46 -5.87 1.34
C LEU A 266 35.66 -4.59 0.52
N ALA A 267 36.90 -4.14 0.32
CA ALA A 267 37.20 -3.04 -0.59
C ALA A 267 37.21 -3.46 -2.06
N ILE A 268 37.41 -4.75 -2.36
CA ILE A 268 37.54 -5.26 -3.74
C ILE A 268 36.30 -4.97 -4.60
N PRO A 269 35.05 -5.23 -4.14
CA PRO A 269 33.87 -4.91 -4.95
C PRO A 269 33.80 -3.43 -5.35
N LEU A 270 34.30 -2.52 -4.50
CA LEU A 270 34.29 -1.07 -4.73
C LEU A 270 35.28 -0.62 -5.82
N LEU A 271 36.30 -1.43 -6.12
CA LEU A 271 37.30 -1.12 -7.14
C LEU A 271 36.88 -1.58 -8.54
N ILE A 272 35.96 -2.55 -8.61
CA ILE A 272 35.54 -3.23 -9.85
C ILE A 272 34.21 -2.67 -10.34
N THR A 273 33.26 -2.46 -9.43
CA THR A 273 31.92 -2.01 -9.78
C THR A 273 31.92 -0.53 -10.18
N ARG A 274 30.93 -0.14 -10.99
CA ARG A 274 30.57 1.26 -11.22
C ARG A 274 29.19 1.61 -10.66
N ARG A 275 28.56 0.65 -9.96
CA ARG A 275 27.16 0.72 -9.53
C ARG A 275 27.05 1.27 -8.13
N GLU A 276 26.33 2.37 -7.99
CA GLU A 276 26.11 3.09 -6.73
C GLU A 276 25.51 2.20 -5.64
N GLU A 277 24.59 1.32 -6.01
CA GLU A 277 23.97 0.33 -5.15
C GLU A 277 24.98 -0.68 -4.57
N VAL A 278 26.04 -1.04 -5.30
CA VAL A 278 27.10 -1.92 -4.78
C VAL A 278 27.97 -1.16 -3.80
N TYR A 279 28.29 0.11 -4.07
CA TYR A 279 29.01 0.97 -3.13
C TYR A 279 28.26 1.11 -1.80
N ILE A 280 26.98 1.49 -1.86
CA ILE A 280 26.16 1.69 -0.66
C ILE A 280 25.93 0.36 0.06
N GLY A 281 25.64 -0.73 -0.67
CA GLY A 281 25.41 -2.05 -0.09
C GLY A 281 26.64 -2.59 0.63
N THR A 282 27.83 -2.38 0.06
CA THR A 282 29.11 -2.76 0.66
C THR A 282 29.45 -1.90 1.87
N ALA A 283 29.22 -0.59 1.80
CA ALA A 283 29.41 0.30 2.95
C ALA A 283 28.48 -0.07 4.12
N LEU A 284 27.20 -0.35 3.84
CA LEU A 284 26.23 -0.82 4.82
C LEU A 284 26.66 -2.15 5.45
N PHE A 285 27.09 -3.11 4.62
CA PHE A 285 27.63 -4.38 5.09
C PHE A 285 28.81 -4.16 6.04
N TYR A 286 29.75 -3.30 5.66
CA TYR A 286 30.95 -3.03 6.45
C TYR A 286 30.62 -2.40 7.82
N ILE A 287 29.76 -1.39 7.86
CA ILE A 287 29.31 -0.73 9.10
C ILE A 287 28.63 -1.75 10.05
N LEU A 288 27.72 -2.55 9.52
CA LEU A 288 26.99 -3.54 10.32
C LEU A 288 27.87 -4.71 10.75
N LEU A 289 28.84 -5.11 9.93
CA LEU A 289 29.83 -6.12 10.30
C LEU A 289 30.68 -5.63 11.48
N ILE A 290 31.14 -4.37 11.45
CA ILE A 290 31.85 -3.75 12.57
C ILE A 290 30.97 -3.76 13.83
N ALA A 291 29.69 -3.38 13.71
CA ALA A 291 28.77 -3.41 14.85
C ALA A 291 28.61 -4.83 15.46
N ILE A 292 28.52 -5.87 14.62
CA ILE A 292 28.51 -7.28 15.06
C ILE A 292 29.82 -7.64 15.78
N GLU A 293 30.97 -7.20 15.25
CA GLU A 293 32.27 -7.49 15.84
C GLU A 293 32.50 -6.80 17.18
N LEU A 294 32.04 -5.56 17.32
CA LEU A 294 32.11 -4.78 18.55
C LEU A 294 31.12 -5.23 19.63
N THR A 295 30.06 -5.96 19.25
CA THR A 295 29.13 -6.53 20.23
C THR A 295 29.92 -7.51 21.12
N PRO A 296 29.90 -7.35 22.46
CA PRO A 296 30.56 -8.28 23.36
C PRO A 296 30.14 -9.71 23.04
N LYS A 297 31.02 -10.69 23.22
CA LYS A 297 30.54 -12.07 23.33
C LYS A 297 29.66 -12.06 24.57
N GLU A 298 28.34 -12.09 24.41
CA GLU A 298 27.46 -12.43 25.53
C GLU A 298 28.08 -13.70 26.13
N GLU A 299 28.41 -13.65 27.43
CA GLU A 299 28.67 -14.88 28.17
C GLU A 299 27.56 -15.83 27.78
N LEU A 300 27.93 -17.04 27.36
CA LEU A 300 27.01 -18.08 26.93
C LEU A 300 25.95 -18.29 28.02
N ILE A 301 24.86 -17.52 27.98
CA ILE A 301 23.57 -18.03 28.37
C ILE A 301 23.36 -19.07 27.28
N ILE A 302 23.73 -20.31 27.58
CA ILE A 302 23.36 -21.47 26.80
C ILE A 302 21.84 -21.51 26.92
N SER A 303 21.13 -20.69 26.15
CA SER A 303 19.77 -21.02 25.80
C SER A 303 19.91 -22.38 25.12
N PRO A 304 19.24 -23.43 25.61
CA PRO A 304 19.40 -24.73 25.01
C PRO A 304 18.79 -24.62 23.61
N TRP A 305 19.61 -24.34 22.59
CA TRP A 305 19.17 -24.21 21.21
C TRP A 305 18.39 -25.45 20.77
N LYS A 306 18.71 -26.63 21.34
CA LYS A 306 17.92 -27.86 21.18
C LYS A 306 16.48 -27.72 21.68
N ARG A 307 16.26 -27.05 22.80
CA ARG A 307 14.94 -26.72 23.34
C ARG A 307 14.23 -25.71 22.45
N GLU A 308 14.89 -24.63 22.04
CA GLU A 308 14.29 -23.65 21.13
C GLU A 308 13.91 -24.27 19.79
N VAL A 309 14.79 -25.07 19.17
CA VAL A 309 14.48 -25.86 17.97
C VAL A 309 13.27 -26.77 18.21
N LYS A 310 13.24 -27.49 19.34
CA LYS A 310 12.12 -28.36 19.70
C LYS A 310 10.82 -27.59 19.92
N GLU A 311 10.88 -26.38 20.48
CA GLU A 311 9.73 -25.49 20.65
C GLU A 311 9.25 -24.97 19.29
N THR A 312 10.16 -24.49 18.43
CA THR A 312 9.88 -24.05 17.06
C THR A 312 9.22 -25.15 16.22
N LEU A 313 9.74 -26.39 16.28
CA LEU A 313 9.19 -27.56 15.57
C LEU A 313 7.89 -28.09 16.20
N LYS A 314 7.52 -27.66 17.40
CA LYS A 314 6.25 -28.07 18.04
C LYS A 314 5.14 -27.06 17.88
N SER A 315 5.45 -25.85 17.41
CA SER A 315 4.50 -24.74 17.25
C SER A 315 3.72 -24.88 15.94
N PRO A 316 2.41 -25.21 15.98
CA PRO A 316 1.59 -25.35 14.77
C PRO A 316 1.54 -24.09 13.92
N GLU A 317 1.55 -22.91 14.55
CA GLU A 317 1.55 -21.60 13.89
C GLU A 317 2.71 -21.42 12.88
N ASN A 318 3.87 -22.05 13.15
CA ASN A 318 5.03 -21.98 12.25
C ASN A 318 4.82 -22.81 10.97
N TYR A 319 4.18 -23.98 11.09
CA TYR A 319 3.86 -24.82 9.93
C TYR A 319 2.81 -24.16 9.04
N ILE A 320 1.88 -23.43 9.63
CA ILE A 320 0.85 -22.70 8.88
C ILE A 320 1.46 -21.56 8.07
N LEU A 321 2.44 -20.85 8.61
CA LEU A 321 3.19 -19.87 7.82
C LEU A 321 3.85 -20.54 6.61
N LEU A 322 4.49 -21.70 6.79
CA LEU A 322 5.13 -22.44 5.70
C LEU A 322 4.11 -22.90 4.65
N ILE A 323 2.99 -23.49 5.07
CA ILE A 323 1.90 -23.92 4.18
C ILE A 323 1.35 -22.72 3.41
N PHE A 324 1.14 -21.59 4.08
CA PHE A 324 0.64 -20.37 3.44
C PHE A 324 1.63 -19.83 2.39
N LEU A 325 2.93 -19.84 2.68
CA LEU A 325 3.96 -19.47 1.71
C LEU A 325 3.98 -20.40 0.49
N ILE A 326 3.77 -21.71 0.69
CA ILE A 326 3.63 -22.67 -0.41
C ILE A 326 2.38 -22.34 -1.24
N ILE A 327 1.23 -22.11 -0.61
CA ILE A 327 -0.01 -21.75 -1.30
C ILE A 327 0.17 -20.45 -2.10
N ILE A 328 0.75 -19.41 -1.50
CA ILE A 328 1.07 -18.16 -2.20
C ILE A 328 1.97 -18.44 -3.41
N PHE A 329 3.03 -19.22 -3.22
CA PHE A 329 3.94 -19.53 -4.32
C PHE A 329 3.23 -20.27 -5.46
N LEU A 330 2.32 -21.19 -5.14
CA LEU A 330 1.46 -21.85 -6.12
C LEU A 330 0.52 -20.86 -6.83
N LEU A 331 -0.10 -19.92 -6.10
CA LEU A 331 -0.92 -18.85 -6.69
C LEU A 331 -0.13 -18.00 -7.69
N ILE A 332 1.13 -17.73 -7.41
CA ILE A 332 2.02 -16.95 -8.28
C ILE A 332 2.43 -17.72 -9.55
N THR A 333 2.51 -19.05 -9.49
CA THR A 333 3.21 -19.87 -10.50
C THR A 333 2.35 -20.90 -11.24
N THR A 334 1.16 -21.23 -10.72
CA THR A 334 0.34 -22.34 -11.20
C THR A 334 -1.03 -21.84 -11.65
N ALA A 335 -1.47 -22.22 -12.86
CA ALA A 335 -2.76 -21.79 -13.41
C ALA A 335 -3.95 -22.50 -12.76
N THR A 336 -3.84 -23.83 -12.59
CA THR A 336 -4.95 -24.70 -12.15
C THR A 336 -5.55 -24.30 -10.81
N ILE A 337 -4.72 -23.79 -9.89
CA ILE A 337 -5.16 -23.40 -8.55
C ILE A 337 -6.21 -22.28 -8.59
N TRP A 338 -6.14 -21.37 -9.57
CA TRP A 338 -7.05 -20.23 -9.70
C TRP A 338 -8.50 -20.63 -9.97
N ASN A 339 -8.75 -21.85 -10.46
CA ASN A 339 -10.11 -22.38 -10.64
C ASN A 339 -10.80 -22.76 -9.33
N TYR A 340 -10.05 -22.88 -8.23
CA TYR A 340 -10.57 -23.32 -6.91
C TYR A 340 -10.50 -22.23 -5.84
N VAL A 341 -9.95 -21.07 -6.19
CA VAL A 341 -9.75 -19.96 -5.26
C VAL A 341 -11.06 -19.18 -5.12
N PRO A 342 -11.48 -18.80 -3.89
CA PRO A 342 -12.68 -17.99 -3.70
C PRO A 342 -12.64 -16.68 -4.48
N GLU A 343 -13.78 -16.25 -5.04
CA GLU A 343 -13.90 -15.09 -5.93
C GLU A 343 -13.30 -13.80 -5.36
N ILE A 344 -13.35 -13.60 -4.04
CA ILE A 344 -12.78 -12.43 -3.38
C ILE A 344 -11.28 -12.26 -3.67
N PHE A 345 -10.53 -13.34 -3.89
CA PHE A 345 -9.12 -13.28 -4.23
C PHE A 345 -8.85 -13.00 -5.72
N LEU A 346 -9.87 -13.05 -6.58
CA LEU A 346 -9.73 -12.65 -7.98
C LEU A 346 -9.52 -11.13 -8.11
N ASN A 347 -9.85 -10.36 -7.07
CA ASN A 347 -9.42 -8.97 -6.90
C ASN A 347 -7.89 -8.78 -6.87
N ALA A 348 -7.13 -9.87 -6.86
CA ALA A 348 -5.70 -9.83 -7.17
C ALA A 348 -5.45 -9.15 -8.52
N GLN A 349 -6.29 -9.37 -9.54
CA GLN A 349 -6.07 -8.96 -10.94
C GLN A 349 -4.83 -9.61 -11.58
N PHE A 350 -3.71 -9.66 -10.87
CA PHE A 350 -2.45 -10.23 -11.30
C PHE A 350 -1.85 -11.16 -10.24
N PRO A 351 -1.38 -12.36 -10.63
CA PRO A 351 -0.83 -13.31 -9.65
C PRO A 351 0.43 -12.81 -8.94
N PHE A 352 1.24 -11.96 -9.60
CA PHE A 352 2.44 -11.39 -8.98
C PHE A 352 2.16 -10.50 -7.76
N ARG A 353 0.92 -10.04 -7.53
CA ARG A 353 0.61 -9.20 -6.35
C ARG A 353 0.81 -9.89 -5.02
N PHE A 354 0.86 -11.22 -5.03
CA PHE A 354 1.18 -11.98 -3.83
C PHE A 354 2.66 -11.90 -3.42
N PHE A 355 3.56 -11.40 -4.27
CA PHE A 355 4.98 -11.22 -3.87
C PHE A 355 5.15 -10.30 -2.65
N GLY A 356 4.24 -9.34 -2.45
CA GLY A 356 4.27 -8.44 -1.30
C GLY A 356 4.16 -9.18 0.02
N ILE A 357 3.13 -10.01 0.17
CA ILE A 357 2.95 -10.82 1.38
C ILE A 357 3.95 -11.98 1.45
N PHE A 358 4.36 -12.53 0.30
CA PHE A 358 5.33 -13.61 0.22
C PHE A 358 6.68 -13.16 0.80
N GLY A 359 7.19 -12.00 0.37
CA GLY A 359 8.43 -11.43 0.88
C GLY A 359 8.39 -11.16 2.39
N PHE A 360 7.27 -10.61 2.88
CA PHE A 360 7.04 -10.45 4.32
C PHE A 360 7.12 -11.81 5.04
N GLY A 361 6.36 -12.81 4.59
CA GLY A 361 6.31 -14.12 5.23
C GLY A 361 7.63 -14.88 5.19
N VAL A 362 8.42 -14.75 4.11
CA VAL A 362 9.77 -15.32 4.02
C VAL A 362 10.69 -14.75 5.10
N ILE A 363 10.64 -13.43 5.35
CA ILE A 363 11.45 -12.81 6.40
C ILE A 363 11.01 -13.27 7.79
N ILE A 364 9.70 -13.43 8.03
CA ILE A 364 9.19 -13.99 9.28
C ILE A 364 9.64 -15.45 9.46
N LEU A 365 9.60 -16.26 8.39
CA LEU A 365 10.07 -17.63 8.42
C LEU A 365 11.58 -17.69 8.74
N LEU A 366 12.38 -16.80 8.15
CA LEU A 366 13.81 -16.68 8.48
C LEU A 366 14.03 -16.33 9.95
N PHE A 367 13.23 -15.42 10.52
CA PHE A 367 13.28 -15.13 11.95
C PHE A 367 12.99 -16.37 12.80
N ILE A 368 11.95 -17.13 12.48
CA ILE A 368 11.56 -18.33 13.21
C ILE A 368 12.63 -19.42 13.12
N VAL A 369 13.16 -19.68 11.92
CA VAL A 369 14.13 -20.75 11.65
C VAL A 369 15.48 -20.43 12.27
N LEU A 370 15.95 -19.18 12.17
CA LEU A 370 17.29 -18.79 12.62
C LEU A 370 17.33 -18.34 14.09
N LYS A 371 16.18 -18.08 14.73
CA LYS A 371 16.05 -17.72 16.15
C LYS A 371 16.95 -18.55 17.08
N PRO A 372 16.99 -19.91 17.00
CA PRO A 372 17.80 -20.73 17.91
C PRO A 372 19.31 -20.43 17.87
N TRP A 373 19.76 -19.77 16.80
CA TRP A 373 21.15 -19.39 16.60
C TRP A 373 21.37 -17.89 16.43
N ALA A 374 20.35 -17.06 16.65
CA ALA A 374 20.42 -15.61 16.45
C ALA A 374 21.47 -14.92 17.32
N HIS A 375 21.82 -15.50 18.48
CA HIS A 375 22.91 -15.03 19.36
C HIS A 375 24.31 -15.28 18.79
N ARG A 376 24.46 -16.22 17.84
CA ARG A 376 25.76 -16.55 17.27
C ARG A 376 26.17 -15.50 16.26
N LYS A 377 27.27 -14.80 16.52
CA LYS A 377 27.88 -13.82 15.60
C LYS A 377 27.96 -14.32 14.15
N LYS A 378 28.32 -15.58 13.96
CA LYS A 378 28.44 -16.22 12.64
C LYS A 378 27.11 -16.22 11.86
N VAL A 379 26.00 -16.50 12.55
CA VAL A 379 24.67 -16.48 11.93
C VAL A 379 24.27 -15.04 11.60
N GLN A 380 24.58 -14.09 12.49
CA GLN A 380 24.34 -12.66 12.24
C GLN A 380 25.11 -12.16 11.01
N GLN A 381 26.40 -12.51 10.91
CA GLN A 381 27.27 -12.17 9.78
C GLN A 381 26.77 -12.75 8.45
N VAL A 382 26.44 -14.05 8.42
CA VAL A 382 25.92 -14.70 7.19
C VAL A 382 24.58 -14.09 6.79
N THR A 383 23.68 -13.85 7.76
CA THR A 383 22.39 -13.20 7.48
C THR A 383 22.59 -11.78 6.95
N LEU A 384 23.59 -11.06 7.47
CA LEU A 384 23.96 -9.73 6.98
C LEU A 384 24.43 -9.77 5.52
N VAL A 385 25.21 -10.78 5.10
CA VAL A 385 25.58 -10.98 3.69
C VAL A 385 24.31 -11.08 2.83
N PHE A 386 23.35 -11.91 3.23
CA PHE A 386 22.10 -12.06 2.50
C PHE A 386 21.27 -10.77 2.47
N ALA A 387 21.17 -10.03 3.58
CA ALA A 387 20.40 -8.78 3.61
C ALA A 387 21.01 -7.69 2.71
N CYS A 388 22.34 -7.54 2.71
CA CYS A 388 23.03 -6.61 1.81
C CYS A 388 23.01 -7.09 0.36
N LEU A 389 23.05 -8.40 0.11
CA LEU A 389 22.84 -8.96 -1.22
C LEU A 389 21.44 -8.60 -1.72
N LEU A 390 20.40 -8.78 -0.89
CA LEU A 390 19.03 -8.39 -1.22
C LEU A 390 18.96 -6.92 -1.61
N TYR A 391 19.61 -6.03 -0.86
CA TYR A 391 19.72 -4.61 -1.23
C TYR A 391 20.33 -4.41 -2.62
N ILE A 392 21.49 -5.02 -2.88
CA ILE A 392 22.23 -4.85 -4.14
C ILE A 392 21.45 -5.39 -5.35
N VAL A 393 20.82 -6.56 -5.23
CA VAL A 393 20.08 -7.17 -6.36
C VAL A 393 18.73 -6.52 -6.59
N SER A 394 18.19 -5.82 -5.59
CA SER A 394 16.85 -5.24 -5.65
C SER A 394 16.86 -3.77 -6.05
N LEU A 395 17.98 -3.08 -5.88
CA LEU A 395 18.11 -1.71 -6.37
C LEU A 395 18.33 -1.71 -7.89
N PRO A 396 17.53 -0.93 -8.62
CA PRO A 396 17.79 -0.70 -10.02
C PRO A 396 19.02 0.19 -10.18
N SER A 397 19.63 0.12 -11.36
CA SER A 397 20.51 1.20 -11.83
C SER A 397 19.72 2.52 -11.76
N MET A 398 20.32 3.57 -11.18
CA MET A 398 19.62 4.81 -10.81
C MET A 398 19.05 5.64 -11.98
N ASP A 399 19.08 5.13 -13.22
CA ASP A 399 18.98 5.93 -14.44
C ASP A 399 17.73 5.67 -15.31
N LYS A 400 16.63 5.20 -14.70
CA LYS A 400 15.47 4.69 -15.47
C LYS A 400 14.31 5.65 -15.72
N ARG A 401 14.49 6.95 -15.46
CA ARG A 401 13.48 7.97 -15.85
C ARG A 401 14.05 9.27 -16.41
N LEU A 402 15.34 9.55 -16.21
CA LEU A 402 15.96 10.77 -16.75
C LEU A 402 16.15 10.70 -18.27
N TRP A 403 16.20 9.51 -18.86
CA TRP A 403 16.59 9.34 -20.26
C TRP A 403 15.45 9.28 -21.28
N ASN A 404 14.23 9.00 -20.85
CA ASN A 404 13.18 8.56 -21.76
C ASN A 404 11.90 9.37 -21.55
N LEU A 405 11.88 10.61 -22.01
CA LEU A 405 10.63 11.37 -22.06
C LEU A 405 10.48 12.40 -23.17
N ASN A 406 11.40 12.54 -24.14
CA ASN A 406 11.13 13.18 -25.44
C ASN A 406 12.34 13.03 -26.38
N GLY A 407 12.16 12.43 -27.55
CA GLY A 407 13.22 12.25 -28.55
C GLY A 407 14.21 13.41 -28.60
N PHE A 408 15.49 13.10 -28.35
CA PHE A 408 16.65 13.98 -28.51
C PHE A 408 16.79 15.24 -27.65
N SER A 409 15.97 15.49 -26.61
CA SER A 409 16.27 16.57 -25.66
C SER A 409 16.33 16.10 -24.20
N MET A 410 17.45 16.43 -23.55
CA MET A 410 17.70 16.20 -22.13
C MET A 410 16.91 17.25 -21.34
N SER A 411 15.70 16.94 -20.86
CA SER A 411 15.02 17.88 -19.94
C SER A 411 14.13 17.22 -18.90
N LYS A 412 14.44 17.61 -17.65
CA LYS A 412 13.68 17.77 -16.39
C LYS A 412 12.54 16.80 -16.07
N GLU A 413 12.46 16.48 -14.77
CA GLU A 413 11.25 16.03 -14.08
C GLU A 413 9.99 16.61 -14.74
N PRO A 414 8.93 15.81 -14.98
CA PRO A 414 7.71 16.31 -15.61
C PRO A 414 7.28 17.58 -14.89
N SER A 415 7.11 18.67 -15.64
CA SER A 415 6.77 19.96 -15.05
C SER A 415 5.47 19.82 -14.26
N GLU A 416 5.31 20.58 -13.18
CA GLU A 416 4.06 20.54 -12.41
C GLU A 416 2.86 20.85 -13.32
N ALA A 417 3.04 21.73 -14.31
CA ALA A 417 2.07 21.94 -15.38
C ALA A 417 1.76 20.66 -16.17
N SER A 418 2.73 19.80 -16.51
CA SER A 418 2.49 18.53 -17.22
C SER A 418 1.79 17.49 -16.33
N LEU A 419 2.11 17.43 -15.04
CA LEU A 419 1.42 16.56 -14.07
C LEU A 419 -0.02 17.02 -13.81
N MET A 420 -0.26 18.33 -13.87
CA MET A 420 -1.58 18.95 -13.71
C MET A 420 -2.38 19.00 -15.02
N ASN A 421 -1.69 18.98 -16.18
CA ASN A 421 -2.24 18.94 -17.53
C ASN A 421 -2.33 17.50 -18.08
N VAL A 422 -2.10 16.46 -17.27
CA VAL A 422 -2.62 15.14 -17.61
C VAL A 422 -4.11 15.37 -17.81
N THR A 423 -4.54 15.22 -19.06
CA THR A 423 -5.92 15.45 -19.48
C THR A 423 -6.82 14.81 -18.43
N ARG A 424 -7.84 15.54 -17.98
CA ARG A 424 -8.69 15.16 -16.83
C ARG A 424 -9.50 13.87 -17.04
N VAL A 425 -9.09 13.02 -17.97
CA VAL A 425 -9.38 11.59 -18.09
C VAL A 425 -8.61 10.74 -17.05
N GLY A 426 -8.21 11.36 -15.94
CA GLY A 426 -8.08 10.68 -14.66
C GLY A 426 -9.43 10.58 -13.95
N TRP A 427 -10.53 10.36 -14.67
CA TRP A 427 -11.64 9.67 -14.05
C TRP A 427 -11.10 8.33 -13.63
N ASN A 428 -11.43 7.86 -12.42
CA ASN A 428 -11.33 6.44 -12.19
C ASN A 428 -12.32 5.82 -13.19
N ASN A 429 -11.85 5.40 -14.35
CA ASN A 429 -12.66 4.90 -15.46
C ASN A 429 -13.54 3.71 -15.02
N GLU A 430 -13.16 3.10 -13.90
CA GLU A 430 -13.88 2.10 -13.13
C GLU A 430 -15.21 2.65 -12.56
N TYR A 431 -15.33 3.94 -12.27
CA TYR A 431 -16.55 4.55 -11.71
C TYR A 431 -17.44 5.19 -12.77
N VAL A 432 -17.08 5.09 -14.05
CA VAL A 432 -17.96 5.49 -15.14
C VAL A 432 -19.11 4.48 -15.27
N PRO A 433 -20.37 4.93 -15.44
CA PRO A 433 -21.49 4.03 -15.69
C PRO A 433 -21.30 3.14 -16.93
N ILE A 434 -21.70 1.87 -16.80
CA ILE A 434 -21.48 0.83 -17.83
C ILE A 434 -22.17 1.18 -19.14
N ILE A 435 -23.33 1.85 -19.08
CA ILE A 435 -24.13 2.17 -20.27
C ILE A 435 -23.40 3.06 -21.28
N PHE A 436 -22.36 3.82 -20.89
CA PHE A 436 -21.56 4.59 -21.84
C PHE A 436 -20.71 3.70 -22.76
N TYR A 437 -20.46 2.45 -22.35
CA TYR A 437 -19.70 1.46 -23.11
C TYR A 437 -20.58 0.41 -23.79
N ASP A 438 -21.90 0.43 -23.52
CA ASP A 438 -22.86 -0.42 -24.20
C ASP A 438 -23.19 0.17 -25.57
N SER A 439 -22.89 -0.56 -26.64
CA SER A 439 -23.21 -0.14 -28.01
C SER A 439 -24.68 -0.32 -28.39
N SER A 440 -25.44 -1.09 -27.61
CA SER A 440 -26.86 -1.35 -27.83
C SER A 440 -27.78 -0.33 -27.15
N TYR A 441 -27.27 0.42 -26.18
CA TYR A 441 -28.05 1.40 -25.44
C TYR A 441 -28.40 2.61 -26.33
N THR A 442 -29.67 3.02 -26.26
CA THR A 442 -30.18 4.25 -26.89
C THR A 442 -31.03 4.99 -25.87
N SER A 443 -30.88 6.31 -25.79
CA SER A 443 -31.70 7.13 -24.89
C SER A 443 -33.15 7.16 -25.37
N GLU A 444 -34.08 7.15 -24.42
CA GLU A 444 -35.51 7.39 -24.67
C GLU A 444 -35.77 8.84 -25.14
N TYR A 445 -34.89 9.78 -24.80
CA TYR A 445 -35.05 11.20 -25.07
C TYR A 445 -34.14 11.65 -26.21
N ALA A 446 -34.73 12.16 -27.30
CA ALA A 446 -33.98 12.66 -28.45
C ALA A 446 -33.06 13.86 -28.10
N SER A 447 -33.42 14.65 -27.08
CA SER A 447 -32.63 15.78 -26.58
C SER A 447 -31.60 15.40 -25.52
N SER A 448 -31.46 14.11 -25.19
CA SER A 448 -30.49 13.65 -24.20
C SER A 448 -29.06 14.00 -24.60
N LEU A 449 -28.27 14.39 -23.61
CA LEU A 449 -26.84 14.65 -23.71
C LEU A 449 -26.01 13.35 -23.76
N TYR A 450 -26.64 12.19 -23.54
CA TYR A 450 -25.96 10.89 -23.52
C TYR A 450 -25.10 10.60 -24.75
N PRO A 451 -25.57 10.75 -26.01
CA PRO A 451 -24.75 10.41 -27.19
C PRO A 451 -23.48 11.27 -27.28
N LEU A 452 -23.60 12.54 -26.90
CA LEU A 452 -22.49 13.48 -26.89
C LEU A 452 -21.48 13.10 -25.81
N ILE A 453 -21.94 12.91 -24.57
CA ILE A 453 -21.08 12.51 -23.45
C ILE A 453 -20.44 11.16 -23.72
N ARG A 454 -21.17 10.17 -24.23
CA ARG A 454 -20.62 8.87 -24.63
C ARG A 454 -19.48 9.01 -25.63
N THR A 455 -19.66 9.85 -26.65
CA THR A 455 -18.61 10.12 -27.64
C THR A 455 -17.38 10.70 -26.94
N MET A 456 -17.56 11.72 -26.10
CA MET A 456 -16.45 12.35 -25.35
C MET A 456 -15.68 11.34 -24.48
N ILE A 457 -16.39 10.45 -23.78
CA ILE A 457 -15.80 9.40 -22.94
C ILE A 457 -14.99 8.41 -23.78
N THR A 458 -15.58 7.93 -24.86
CA THR A 458 -15.01 6.83 -25.66
C THR A 458 -13.89 7.29 -26.61
N THR A 459 -13.88 8.55 -27.03
CA THR A 459 -12.83 9.10 -27.92
C THR A 459 -11.69 9.80 -27.17
N ASN A 460 -11.70 9.79 -25.83
CA ASN A 460 -10.65 10.41 -25.00
C ASN A 460 -10.43 11.90 -25.33
N HIS A 461 -11.51 12.62 -25.67
CA HIS A 461 -11.45 14.03 -26.06
C HIS A 461 -11.09 14.91 -24.85
N ASP A 462 -10.41 16.03 -25.07
CA ASP A 462 -10.07 16.98 -24.01
C ASP A 462 -11.34 17.50 -23.33
N PHE A 463 -11.49 17.16 -22.05
CA PHE A 463 -12.53 17.72 -21.18
C PHE A 463 -12.07 19.06 -20.62
N ALA A 464 -12.35 20.15 -21.34
CA ALA A 464 -12.28 21.49 -20.76
C ALA A 464 -13.55 21.72 -19.92
N TYR A 465 -13.47 21.45 -18.61
CA TYR A 465 -14.50 21.85 -17.64
C TYR A 465 -14.17 23.22 -17.03
N ASP A 466 -13.86 24.20 -17.87
CA ASP A 466 -14.00 25.60 -17.47
C ASP A 466 -15.43 26.08 -17.78
N LYS A 467 -15.82 27.20 -17.17
CA LYS A 467 -17.16 27.76 -17.32
C LYS A 467 -17.53 28.05 -18.78
N GLU A 468 -16.54 28.35 -19.62
CA GLU A 468 -16.71 28.77 -21.01
C GLU A 468 -16.94 27.58 -21.94
N SER A 469 -16.38 26.42 -21.61
CA SER A 469 -16.43 25.19 -22.39
C SER A 469 -17.46 24.16 -21.87
N TYR A 470 -18.22 24.51 -20.82
CA TYR A 470 -19.19 23.60 -20.23
C TYR A 470 -20.43 23.44 -21.11
N LEU A 471 -20.82 22.18 -21.32
CA LEU A 471 -22.01 21.84 -22.09
C LEU A 471 -23.28 22.40 -21.44
N THR A 472 -24.15 23.01 -22.24
CA THR A 472 -25.43 23.51 -21.73
C THR A 472 -26.32 22.35 -21.28
N PRO A 473 -26.98 22.43 -20.11
CA PRO A 473 -28.02 21.48 -19.72
C PRO A 473 -29.10 21.33 -20.78
N ALA A 474 -29.62 20.12 -20.94
CA ALA A 474 -30.67 19.83 -21.90
C ALA A 474 -32.04 19.76 -21.20
N PHE A 475 -33.08 20.22 -21.89
CA PHE A 475 -34.45 19.94 -21.52
C PHE A 475 -34.88 18.65 -22.20
N LEU A 476 -35.03 17.58 -21.41
CA LEU A 476 -35.57 16.30 -21.87
C LEU A 476 -37.07 16.41 -22.13
N LEU A 477 -37.76 17.18 -21.29
CA LEU A 477 -39.16 17.57 -21.42
C LEU A 477 -39.30 19.05 -21.01
N GLY A 478 -40.22 19.76 -21.64
CA GLY A 478 -40.44 21.19 -21.40
C GLY A 478 -39.42 22.08 -22.09
N GLU A 479 -39.45 23.38 -21.76
CA GLU A 479 -38.62 24.41 -22.40
C GLU A 479 -38.12 25.44 -21.38
N GLY A 480 -36.98 26.06 -21.72
CA GLY A 480 -36.39 27.12 -20.91
C GLY A 480 -34.98 27.46 -21.34
N THR A 481 -34.27 28.21 -20.49
CA THR A 481 -32.85 28.56 -20.69
C THR A 481 -32.03 28.28 -19.44
N PHE A 482 -30.74 27.97 -19.64
CA PHE A 482 -29.78 27.73 -18.58
C PHE A 482 -28.53 28.57 -18.79
N GLN A 483 -28.07 29.23 -17.72
CA GLN A 483 -26.79 29.93 -17.70
C GLN A 483 -25.99 29.50 -16.47
N ILE A 484 -24.76 29.03 -16.69
CA ILE A 484 -23.86 28.64 -15.59
C ILE A 484 -23.32 29.93 -14.97
N THR A 485 -23.44 30.05 -13.65
CA THR A 485 -22.88 31.18 -12.92
C THR A 485 -21.55 30.81 -12.29
N ASN A 486 -21.45 29.61 -11.71
CA ASN A 486 -20.27 29.09 -11.04
C ASN A 486 -20.10 27.59 -11.29
N MET A 487 -18.85 27.12 -11.37
CA MET A 487 -18.55 25.70 -11.51
C MET A 487 -17.28 25.34 -10.74
N ASN A 488 -17.42 24.34 -9.86
CA ASN A 488 -16.33 23.71 -9.14
C ASN A 488 -16.65 22.21 -9.04
N SER A 489 -16.47 21.50 -10.15
CA SER A 489 -16.89 20.09 -10.31
C SER A 489 -16.49 19.22 -9.11
N PRO A 490 -17.41 18.38 -8.59
CA PRO A 490 -18.75 18.08 -9.13
C PRO A 490 -19.83 19.14 -8.85
N ASP A 491 -19.55 20.18 -8.08
CA ASP A 491 -20.54 21.20 -7.73
C ASP A 491 -20.70 22.25 -8.84
N ALA A 492 -21.93 22.71 -9.06
CA ALA A 492 -22.23 23.73 -10.04
C ALA A 492 -23.43 24.59 -9.63
N THR A 493 -23.45 25.83 -10.10
CA THR A 493 -24.56 26.76 -9.91
C THR A 493 -25.01 27.32 -11.24
N PHE A 494 -26.32 27.34 -11.45
CA PHE A 494 -26.97 27.76 -12.68
C PHE A 494 -28.06 28.78 -12.39
N ILE A 495 -28.34 29.65 -13.35
CA ILE A 495 -29.62 30.34 -13.45
C ILE A 495 -30.43 29.57 -14.49
N ALA A 496 -31.64 29.16 -14.09
CA ALA A 496 -32.58 28.44 -14.93
C ALA A 496 -33.83 29.29 -15.09
N ASP A 497 -34.25 29.56 -16.33
CA ASP A 497 -35.53 30.19 -16.62
C ASP A 497 -36.43 29.20 -17.35
N ILE A 498 -37.43 28.66 -16.65
CA ILE A 498 -38.28 27.58 -17.13
C ILE A 498 -39.63 28.16 -17.55
N THR A 499 -39.97 28.00 -18.83
CA THR A 499 -41.17 28.60 -19.43
C THR A 499 -42.38 27.65 -19.41
N SER A 500 -42.13 26.34 -19.46
CA SER A 500 -43.15 25.28 -19.39
C SER A 500 -43.62 25.00 -17.95
N ASP A 501 -44.88 24.59 -17.77
CA ASP A 501 -45.46 24.26 -16.45
C ASP A 501 -44.62 23.27 -15.64
N THR A 502 -44.06 22.28 -16.33
CA THR A 502 -43.07 21.32 -15.81
C THR A 502 -41.97 21.09 -16.83
N ALA A 503 -40.73 21.02 -16.36
CA ALA A 503 -39.57 20.69 -17.17
C ALA A 503 -38.77 19.56 -16.52
N LEU A 504 -38.25 18.65 -17.34
CA LEU A 504 -37.25 17.65 -16.96
C LEU A 504 -35.91 18.06 -17.54
N VAL A 505 -34.97 18.39 -16.65
CA VAL A 505 -33.67 18.94 -17.03
C VAL A 505 -32.60 17.89 -16.80
N GLN A 506 -31.73 17.68 -17.78
CA GLN A 506 -30.55 16.84 -17.68
C GLN A 506 -29.29 17.71 -17.72
N ILE A 507 -28.42 17.51 -16.73
CA ILE A 507 -27.14 18.20 -16.59
C ILE A 507 -26.04 17.30 -17.19
N PRO A 508 -25.04 17.84 -17.91
CA PRO A 508 -23.89 17.08 -18.44
C PRO A 508 -22.90 16.68 -17.34
N GLN A 509 -23.39 16.09 -16.26
CA GLN A 509 -22.60 15.45 -15.21
C GLN A 509 -23.00 13.98 -15.10
N ILE A 510 -21.99 13.12 -14.95
CA ILE A 510 -22.20 11.71 -14.66
C ILE A 510 -22.94 11.57 -13.33
N TYR A 511 -23.99 10.75 -13.33
CA TYR A 511 -24.74 10.45 -12.13
C TYR A 511 -23.89 9.64 -11.15
N TYR A 512 -23.83 10.11 -9.90
CA TYR A 512 -23.38 9.38 -8.73
C TYR A 512 -24.43 9.50 -7.63
N ASP A 513 -24.63 8.45 -6.82
CA ASP A 513 -25.53 8.59 -5.67
C ASP A 513 -24.97 9.62 -4.68
N GLY A 514 -25.81 10.57 -4.26
CA GLY A 514 -25.42 11.66 -3.37
C GLY A 514 -25.43 13.07 -3.97
N TYR A 515 -25.90 13.24 -5.21
CA TYR A 515 -26.23 14.56 -5.72
C TYR A 515 -27.52 15.10 -5.08
N GLU A 516 -27.52 16.39 -4.74
CA GLU A 516 -28.70 17.15 -4.36
C GLU A 516 -28.84 18.36 -5.29
N VAL A 517 -30.08 18.64 -5.70
CA VAL A 517 -30.43 19.85 -6.46
C VAL A 517 -31.33 20.73 -5.60
N LYS A 518 -30.93 21.98 -5.41
CA LYS A 518 -31.72 23.00 -4.69
C LYS A 518 -32.04 24.14 -5.65
N CYS A 519 -33.31 24.47 -5.79
CA CYS A 519 -33.75 25.60 -6.60
C CYS A 519 -34.25 26.72 -5.68
N TYR A 520 -33.57 27.85 -5.74
CA TYR A 520 -33.94 29.08 -5.05
C TYR A 520 -34.61 30.03 -6.04
N ALA A 521 -35.74 30.64 -5.68
CA ALA A 521 -36.36 31.66 -6.53
C ALA A 521 -35.39 32.84 -6.71
N LEU A 522 -35.20 33.30 -7.95
CA LEU A 522 -34.15 34.28 -8.24
C LEU A 522 -34.41 35.66 -7.61
N ASP A 523 -35.68 36.02 -7.43
CA ASP A 523 -36.14 37.30 -6.90
C ASP A 523 -36.10 37.38 -5.36
N THR A 524 -36.47 36.30 -4.69
CA THR A 524 -36.61 36.22 -3.22
C THR A 524 -35.47 35.48 -2.52
N ASP A 525 -34.67 34.72 -3.28
CA ASP A 525 -33.66 33.76 -2.79
C ASP A 525 -34.22 32.70 -1.81
N GLU A 526 -35.53 32.50 -1.81
CA GLU A 526 -36.18 31.47 -1.01
C GLU A 526 -36.06 30.10 -1.68
N LEU A 527 -35.82 29.06 -0.89
CA LEU A 527 -35.78 27.69 -1.38
C LEU A 527 -37.19 27.25 -1.81
N VAL A 528 -37.41 27.14 -3.11
CA VAL A 528 -38.72 26.76 -3.68
C VAL A 528 -38.82 25.25 -3.86
N TYR A 529 -37.70 24.59 -4.18
CA TYR A 529 -37.69 23.18 -4.49
C TYR A 529 -36.40 22.51 -4.03
N PHE A 530 -36.56 21.41 -3.30
CA PHE A 530 -35.49 20.48 -2.99
C PHE A 530 -35.74 19.23 -3.82
N GLY A 531 -34.91 19.04 -4.84
CA GLY A 531 -35.17 18.08 -5.91
C GLY A 531 -34.67 16.68 -5.62
N GLU A 532 -35.52 15.70 -5.93
CA GLU A 532 -35.08 14.33 -6.11
C GLU A 532 -34.27 14.24 -7.41
N VAL A 533 -32.98 13.96 -7.28
CA VAL A 533 -32.09 13.76 -8.42
C VAL A 533 -32.34 12.38 -9.01
N GLN A 534 -32.54 12.35 -10.32
CA GLN A 534 -32.84 11.15 -11.09
C GLN A 534 -31.62 10.75 -11.92
N ASN A 535 -31.39 9.45 -12.03
CA ASN A 535 -30.43 8.86 -12.95
C ASN A 535 -31.11 8.59 -14.29
N ILE A 536 -30.94 9.49 -15.27
CA ILE A 536 -31.46 9.30 -16.64
C ILE A 536 -30.29 9.30 -17.59
N ASP A 537 -30.13 8.21 -18.35
CA ASP A 537 -29.00 7.96 -19.23
C ASP A 537 -27.63 8.13 -18.54
N ALA A 538 -27.51 7.69 -17.27
CA ALA A 538 -26.29 7.83 -16.48
C ALA A 538 -25.84 9.29 -16.24
N LEU A 539 -26.75 10.25 -16.42
CA LEU A 539 -26.53 11.67 -16.19
C LEU A 539 -27.47 12.19 -15.10
N VAL A 540 -26.99 13.22 -14.39
CA VAL A 540 -27.75 13.91 -13.34
C VAL A 540 -28.95 14.61 -13.98
N SER A 541 -30.16 14.24 -13.57
CA SER A 541 -31.40 14.85 -14.05
C SER A 541 -32.31 15.26 -12.89
N PHE A 542 -33.14 16.29 -13.08
CA PHE A 542 -34.11 16.72 -12.08
C PHE A 542 -35.32 17.38 -12.73
N SER A 543 -36.48 17.24 -12.09
CA SER A 543 -37.70 17.95 -12.51
C SER A 543 -37.81 19.31 -11.83
N ALA A 544 -38.32 20.31 -12.53
CA ALA A 544 -38.61 21.63 -11.99
C ALA A 544 -39.88 22.21 -12.61
N LYS A 545 -40.52 23.16 -11.91
CA LYS A 545 -41.75 23.83 -12.38
C LYS A 545 -41.42 25.12 -13.11
N LYS A 546 -42.42 25.73 -13.74
CA LYS A 546 -42.31 27.07 -14.34
C LYS A 546 -41.81 28.11 -13.33
N GLY A 547 -40.82 28.90 -13.74
CA GLY A 547 -40.24 29.97 -12.94
C GLY A 547 -38.76 30.20 -13.21
N THR A 548 -38.22 31.25 -12.61
CA THR A 548 -36.79 31.60 -12.72
C THR A 548 -36.08 31.30 -11.41
N TYR A 549 -35.05 30.45 -11.47
CA TYR A 549 -34.37 29.92 -10.29
C TYR A 549 -32.85 30.09 -10.36
N ARG A 550 -32.24 30.31 -9.19
CA ARG A 550 -30.85 29.92 -8.94
C ARG A 550 -30.83 28.45 -8.54
N VAL A 551 -30.29 27.60 -9.41
CA VAL A 551 -30.16 26.15 -9.19
C VAL A 551 -28.77 25.85 -8.66
N GLU A 552 -28.69 25.22 -7.50
CA GLU A 552 -27.46 24.68 -6.93
C GLU A 552 -27.44 23.16 -7.05
N LEU A 553 -26.48 22.63 -7.80
CA LEU A 553 -26.14 21.22 -7.82
C LEU A 553 -24.95 20.99 -6.90
N LYS A 554 -25.12 20.12 -5.90
CA LYS A 554 -24.04 19.76 -4.96
C LYS A 554 -23.93 18.25 -4.83
N TYR A 555 -22.70 17.75 -4.85
CA TYR A 555 -22.43 16.36 -4.46
C TYR A 555 -22.07 16.30 -2.98
N ILE A 556 -22.99 15.78 -2.18
CA ILE A 556 -22.81 15.69 -0.72
C ILE A 556 -22.39 14.30 -0.24
N GLY A 557 -22.16 13.39 -1.19
CA GLY A 557 -21.84 12.00 -0.95
C GLY A 557 -23.07 11.11 -0.78
N SER A 558 -22.90 9.84 -1.12
CA SER A 558 -23.95 8.83 -1.05
C SER A 558 -24.55 8.71 0.35
N LYS A 559 -25.74 8.10 0.44
CA LYS A 559 -26.40 7.90 1.74
C LYS A 559 -25.52 7.09 2.68
N SER A 560 -24.88 6.02 2.18
CA SER A 560 -24.01 5.18 3.01
C SER A 560 -22.77 5.92 3.50
N TYR A 561 -22.16 6.78 2.68
CA TYR A 561 -21.04 7.63 3.08
C TYR A 561 -21.41 8.57 4.22
N ARG A 562 -22.56 9.28 4.09
CA ARG A 562 -23.03 10.23 5.12
C ARG A 562 -23.33 9.54 6.46
N ILE A 563 -23.86 8.32 6.43
CA ILE A 563 -24.09 7.51 7.63
C ILE A 563 -22.77 7.01 8.22
N ALA A 564 -21.80 6.63 7.38
CA ALA A 564 -20.52 6.08 7.82
C ALA A 564 -19.58 7.12 8.44
N LEU A 565 -19.64 8.37 7.97
CA LEU A 565 -18.70 9.42 8.35
C LEU A 565 -18.67 9.71 9.88
N PRO A 566 -19.80 9.79 10.60
CA PRO A 566 -19.80 9.87 12.06
C PRO A 566 -19.09 8.70 12.76
N PHE A 567 -19.26 7.46 12.28
CA PHE A 567 -18.60 6.29 12.86
C PHE A 567 -17.08 6.37 12.72
N PHE A 568 -16.59 6.89 11.59
CA PHE A 568 -15.18 7.16 11.39
C PHE A 568 -14.63 8.12 12.45
N PHE A 569 -15.26 9.30 12.61
CA PHE A 569 -14.79 10.28 13.59
C PHE A 569 -14.85 9.78 15.02
N ILE A 570 -15.95 9.11 15.41
CA ILE A 570 -16.08 8.47 16.74
C ILE A 570 -14.95 7.46 16.96
N SER A 571 -14.64 6.63 15.97
CA SER A 571 -13.60 5.61 16.08
C SER A 571 -12.20 6.20 16.17
N VAL A 572 -11.90 7.22 15.36
CA VAL A 572 -10.63 7.97 15.45
C VAL A 572 -10.46 8.59 16.83
N SER A 573 -11.48 9.29 17.33
CA SER A 573 -11.46 9.88 18.68
C SER A 573 -11.28 8.82 19.75
N ALA A 574 -11.96 7.68 19.66
CA ALA A 574 -11.84 6.59 20.61
C ALA A 574 -10.42 5.99 20.62
N VAL A 575 -9.80 5.76 19.46
CA VAL A 575 -8.42 5.28 19.35
C VAL A 575 -7.44 6.27 19.98
N ILE A 576 -7.60 7.57 19.72
CA ILE A 576 -6.77 8.63 20.30
C ILE A 576 -6.90 8.65 21.82
N ILE A 577 -8.14 8.66 22.35
CA ILE A 577 -8.42 8.66 23.79
C ILE A 577 -7.81 7.42 24.45
N TRP A 578 -7.94 6.25 23.81
CA TRP A 578 -7.39 5.00 24.33
C TRP A 578 -5.85 5.05 24.41
N GLY A 579 -5.19 5.60 23.39
CA GLY A 579 -3.72 5.77 23.37
C GLY A 579 -3.20 6.81 24.37
N ILE A 580 -3.91 7.93 24.56
CA ILE A 580 -3.58 8.93 25.59
C ILE A 580 -3.72 8.31 26.98
N GLY A 581 -4.81 7.56 27.21
CA GLY A 581 -5.04 6.85 28.47
C GLY A 581 -3.91 5.88 28.82
N GLU A 582 -3.41 5.12 27.85
CA GLU A 582 -2.25 4.24 28.03
C GLU A 582 -0.99 5.02 28.41
N THR A 583 -0.69 6.11 27.70
CA THR A 583 0.51 6.93 27.95
C THR A 583 0.52 7.49 29.37
N ILE A 584 -0.64 7.97 29.84
CA ILE A 584 -0.83 8.47 31.20
C ILE A 584 -0.66 7.33 32.22
N TYR A 585 -1.26 6.17 31.98
CA TYR A 585 -1.14 5.00 32.85
C TYR A 585 0.31 4.51 32.97
N ALA A 586 1.02 4.40 31.85
CA ALA A 586 2.43 3.98 31.82
C ALA A 586 3.33 4.95 32.61
N LYS A 587 3.13 6.26 32.47
CA LYS A 587 3.83 7.29 33.26
C LYS A 587 3.56 7.14 34.76
N LYS A 588 2.31 6.89 35.15
CA LYS A 588 1.94 6.65 36.57
C LYS A 588 2.56 5.37 37.12
N LYS A 589 2.55 4.26 36.37
CA LYS A 589 3.20 2.99 36.74
C LYS A 589 4.70 3.20 36.97
N LYS A 590 5.40 3.85 36.02
CA LYS A 590 6.85 4.15 36.13
C LYS A 590 7.18 5.02 37.34
N ARG A 591 6.39 6.07 37.62
CA ARG A 591 6.56 6.89 38.83
C ARG A 591 6.41 6.07 40.12
N LYS A 592 5.40 5.20 40.18
CA LYS A 592 5.17 4.32 41.35
C LYS A 592 6.30 3.32 41.56
N THR A 593 6.82 2.73 40.49
CA THR A 593 7.99 1.83 40.57
C THR A 593 9.24 2.57 41.04
N ASN A 594 9.50 3.76 40.50
CA ASN A 594 10.66 4.56 40.93
C ASN A 594 10.58 4.98 42.41
N LEU A 595 9.37 5.30 42.91
CA LEU A 595 9.13 5.61 44.33
C LEU A 595 9.30 4.40 45.27
N LEU A 596 9.10 3.18 44.76
CA LEU A 596 9.30 1.92 45.50
C LEU A 596 10.75 1.44 45.47
N VAL A 597 11.56 1.87 44.49
CA VAL A 597 13.00 1.57 44.41
C VAL A 597 13.83 2.62 45.18
N SER A 598 13.26 3.81 45.44
CA SER A 598 13.89 4.87 46.22
C SER A 598 13.58 4.82 47.73
N LYS A 599 12.78 3.84 48.18
CA LYS A 599 12.54 3.51 49.58
C LYS A 599 13.18 2.16 49.86
#